data_AF-A0ABD2P457-F1
#
_entry.id   AF-A0ABD2P457-F1
#
_cell.length_a   1.000
_cell.length_b   1.000
_cell.length_c   1.000
_cell.angle_alpha   90.00
_cell.angle_beta   90.00
_cell.angle_gamma   90.00
#
_symmetry.space_group_name_H-M   'P 1'
#
loop_
_entity.id
_entity.type
_entity.pdbx_description
1 polymer ?
#
loop_
_entity_poly.entity_id
_entity_poly.type
_entity_poly.pdbx_seq_one_letter_code
_entity_poly.pdbx_strand_id
1 'polypeptide(L)'
;MSRFHNEGFSEHVYNWYLKENKQAKLLDRCRKLSNKNSQKLTGFLGQHPSLLWMQQIFDNNFAQAALTLTSLSENERDSITKQKTMFSFAKLAKLAAPNARDTEPFIEKINSRLDLITYQEEIPDYVLEQFGYNTVNPSVLSPKEMINLYICEEYNDSSEFEFKKAFDLLNYIDDEEMKEELFLKIWRQALLKDTWHFGNLDAPLEILRNTLFFRVADIVISMGADVNGQLPPIDILLEDSSVEDLRNNKAFVYLLKTGYEHIQRTMLND
;
A
#
# COMPACT_ATOMS: atom_id res chain seq x y z
N MET A 1 27.32 -41.41 -10.57
CA MET A 1 26.63 -40.59 -9.54
C MET A 1 26.02 -41.44 -8.41
N SER A 2 26.61 -42.59 -8.05
CA SER A 2 26.06 -43.48 -7.01
C SER A 2 27.02 -43.77 -5.84
N ARG A 3 28.26 -43.25 -5.87
CA ARG A 3 29.28 -43.54 -4.84
C ARG A 3 29.24 -42.65 -3.59
N PHE A 4 28.47 -41.56 -3.56
CA PHE A 4 28.38 -40.62 -2.43
C PHE A 4 26.94 -40.36 -1.96
N HIS A 5 26.03 -41.32 -2.17
CA HIS A 5 24.60 -41.13 -1.88
C HIS A 5 24.28 -41.02 -0.37
N ASN A 6 25.19 -41.43 0.51
CA ASN A 6 24.98 -41.54 1.96
C ASN A 6 25.62 -40.42 2.80
N GLU A 7 26.33 -39.46 2.22
CA GLU A 7 27.08 -38.44 2.98
C GLU A 7 26.41 -37.06 3.02
N GLY A 8 25.10 -36.96 2.75
CA GLY A 8 24.43 -35.65 2.73
C GLY A 8 24.93 -34.70 1.61
N PHE A 9 25.71 -35.20 0.65
CA PHE A 9 26.28 -34.42 -0.46
C PHE A 9 25.21 -33.65 -1.25
N SER A 10 24.00 -34.21 -1.38
CA SER A 10 22.88 -33.51 -2.01
C SER A 10 22.49 -32.23 -1.24
N GLU A 11 22.48 -32.25 0.08
CA GLU A 11 22.13 -31.10 0.92
C GLU A 11 23.20 -30.02 0.88
N HIS A 12 24.48 -30.41 0.89
CA HIS A 12 25.59 -29.46 0.72
C HIS A 12 25.58 -28.79 -0.66
N VAL A 13 25.28 -29.54 -1.71
CA VAL A 13 25.13 -29.01 -3.07
C VAL A 13 23.93 -28.08 -3.16
N TYR A 14 22.79 -28.43 -2.57
CA TYR A 14 21.61 -27.56 -2.56
C TYR A 14 21.84 -26.27 -1.76
N ASN A 15 22.50 -26.36 -0.60
CA ASN A 15 22.92 -25.20 0.18
C ASN A 15 23.91 -24.30 -0.58
N TRP A 16 24.81 -24.88 -1.36
CA TRP A 16 25.72 -24.11 -2.21
C TRP A 16 24.99 -23.40 -3.36
N TYR A 17 24.06 -24.09 -4.04
CA TYR A 17 23.22 -23.47 -5.07
C TYR A 17 22.33 -22.33 -4.53
N LEU A 18 21.86 -22.48 -3.29
CA LEU A 18 21.10 -21.46 -2.60
C LEU A 18 21.97 -20.23 -2.29
N LYS A 19 23.20 -20.43 -1.81
CA LYS A 19 24.17 -19.37 -1.51
C LYS A 19 24.67 -18.63 -2.75
N GLU A 20 24.80 -19.30 -3.88
CA GLU A 20 25.21 -18.67 -5.15
C GLU A 20 24.05 -18.06 -5.97
N ASN A 21 22.82 -18.03 -5.42
CA ASN A 21 21.62 -17.56 -6.11
C ASN A 21 21.33 -18.28 -7.46
N LYS A 22 21.81 -19.53 -7.61
CA LYS A 22 21.66 -20.35 -8.82
C LYS A 22 20.45 -21.29 -8.71
N GLN A 23 19.35 -20.79 -8.18
CA GLN A 23 18.12 -21.54 -7.92
C GLN A 23 17.54 -22.12 -9.22
N ALA A 24 17.60 -21.38 -10.34
CA ALA A 24 17.17 -21.86 -11.65
C ALA A 24 17.92 -23.12 -12.12
N LYS A 25 19.22 -23.25 -11.81
CA LYS A 25 20.03 -24.44 -12.18
C LYS A 25 19.73 -25.63 -11.27
N LEU A 26 19.38 -25.37 -10.02
CA LEU A 26 18.89 -26.39 -9.11
C LEU A 26 17.57 -26.97 -9.64
N LEU A 27 16.65 -26.11 -10.08
CA LEU A 27 15.35 -26.49 -10.63
C LEU A 27 15.44 -27.22 -11.99
N ASP A 28 16.35 -26.82 -12.87
CA ASP A 28 16.59 -27.56 -14.12
C ASP A 28 17.12 -28.98 -13.85
N ARG A 29 17.87 -29.16 -12.75
CA ARG A 29 18.22 -30.50 -12.28
C ARG A 29 17.01 -31.23 -11.68
N CYS A 30 16.12 -30.55 -10.96
CA CYS A 30 14.87 -31.14 -10.47
C CYS A 30 14.02 -31.70 -11.61
N ARG A 31 13.88 -30.95 -12.71
CA ARG A 31 13.15 -31.38 -13.91
C ARG A 31 13.74 -32.62 -14.58
N LYS A 32 15.06 -32.79 -14.49
CA LYS A 32 15.81 -33.88 -15.16
C LYS A 32 15.98 -35.13 -14.31
N LEU A 33 15.85 -35.05 -12.98
CA LEU A 33 16.09 -36.17 -12.07
C LEU A 33 14.78 -36.87 -11.64
N SER A 34 14.54 -38.04 -12.23
CA SER A 34 13.46 -38.98 -11.89
C SER A 34 13.33 -39.29 -10.39
N ASN A 35 12.10 -39.13 -9.89
CA ASN A 35 11.40 -39.63 -8.68
C ASN A 35 12.16 -39.89 -7.36
N LYS A 36 13.34 -40.54 -7.34
CA LYS A 36 14.05 -40.87 -6.08
C LYS A 36 14.79 -39.69 -5.45
N ASN A 37 15.41 -38.85 -6.27
CA ASN A 37 16.04 -37.62 -5.77
C ASN A 37 15.02 -36.50 -5.56
N SER A 38 13.83 -36.63 -6.15
CA SER A 38 12.69 -35.72 -5.91
C SER A 38 12.26 -35.74 -4.46
N GLN A 39 12.19 -36.89 -3.78
CA GLN A 39 11.71 -36.94 -2.38
C GLN A 39 12.68 -36.27 -1.38
N LYS A 40 13.99 -36.50 -1.52
CA LYS A 40 15.02 -35.83 -0.69
C LYS A 40 15.06 -34.33 -0.96
N LEU A 41 14.84 -33.95 -2.22
CA LEU A 41 14.71 -32.56 -2.63
C LEU A 41 13.41 -31.93 -2.12
N THR A 42 12.27 -32.61 -2.15
CA THR A 42 11.00 -32.13 -1.55
C THR A 42 11.18 -31.91 -0.05
N GLY A 43 11.90 -32.81 0.63
CA GLY A 43 12.29 -32.62 2.03
C GLY A 43 13.16 -31.38 2.25
N PHE A 44 14.16 -31.16 1.40
CA PHE A 44 15.05 -29.99 1.45
C PHE A 44 14.33 -28.67 1.06
N LEU A 45 13.48 -28.68 0.04
CA LEU A 45 12.66 -27.54 -0.38
C LEU A 45 11.56 -27.25 0.64
N GLY A 46 11.03 -28.27 1.32
CA GLY A 46 10.15 -28.10 2.48
C GLY A 46 10.83 -27.38 3.65
N GLN A 47 12.15 -27.49 3.78
CA GLN A 47 12.94 -26.70 4.75
C GLN A 47 13.17 -25.26 4.29
N HIS A 48 12.89 -24.94 3.01
CA HIS A 48 12.98 -23.60 2.43
C HIS A 48 11.63 -23.16 1.85
N PRO A 49 10.74 -22.59 2.69
CA PRO A 49 9.41 -22.14 2.26
C PRO A 49 9.43 -21.25 1.01
N SER A 50 10.48 -20.43 0.84
CA SER A 50 10.67 -19.52 -0.30
C SER A 50 10.78 -20.21 -1.67
N LEU A 51 11.08 -21.52 -1.71
CA LEU A 51 11.25 -22.29 -2.95
C LEU A 51 10.16 -23.35 -3.16
N LEU A 52 9.30 -23.56 -2.16
CA LEU A 52 8.26 -24.60 -2.17
C LEU A 52 7.25 -24.39 -3.32
N TRP A 53 6.88 -23.13 -3.58
CA TRP A 53 5.93 -22.79 -4.65
C TRP A 53 6.43 -23.20 -6.04
N MET A 54 7.75 -23.18 -6.28
CA MET A 54 8.32 -23.57 -7.56
C MET A 54 8.13 -25.06 -7.80
N GLN A 55 8.35 -25.88 -6.78
CA GLN A 55 8.06 -27.31 -6.85
C GLN A 55 6.58 -27.55 -7.12
N GLN A 56 5.68 -26.88 -6.39
CA GLN A 56 4.24 -27.03 -6.56
C GLN A 56 3.78 -26.70 -7.99
N ILE A 57 4.38 -25.70 -8.63
CA ILE A 57 4.15 -25.39 -10.05
C ILE A 57 4.61 -26.55 -10.96
N PHE A 58 5.80 -27.11 -10.71
CA PHE A 58 6.30 -28.25 -11.50
C PHE A 58 5.46 -29.52 -11.32
N ASP A 59 4.91 -29.73 -10.12
CA ASP A 59 4.01 -30.84 -9.80
C ASP A 59 2.57 -30.59 -10.31
N ASN A 60 2.32 -29.51 -11.08
CA ASN A 60 1.00 -29.04 -11.56
C ASN A 60 -0.01 -28.75 -10.43
N ASN A 61 0.46 -28.52 -9.21
CA ASN A 61 -0.36 -28.16 -8.06
C ASN A 61 -0.43 -26.64 -7.89
N PHE A 62 -1.05 -25.97 -8.87
CA PHE A 62 -1.13 -24.50 -8.92
C PHE A 62 -1.94 -23.90 -7.75
N ALA A 63 -2.94 -24.63 -7.23
CA ALA A 63 -3.74 -24.17 -6.11
C ALA A 63 -2.89 -24.00 -4.82
N GLN A 64 -2.01 -24.96 -4.52
CA GLN A 64 -1.09 -24.87 -3.39
C GLN A 64 0.04 -23.86 -3.63
N ALA A 65 0.49 -23.74 -4.88
CA ALA A 65 1.45 -22.71 -5.27
C ALA A 65 0.91 -21.29 -5.01
N ALA A 66 -0.35 -21.04 -5.35
CA ALA A 66 -0.99 -19.75 -5.09
C ALA A 66 -1.01 -19.41 -3.60
N LEU A 67 -1.41 -20.34 -2.73
CA LEU A 67 -1.43 -20.13 -1.27
C LEU A 67 -0.04 -19.89 -0.69
N THR A 68 0.95 -20.68 -1.14
CA THR A 68 2.34 -20.55 -0.69
C THR A 68 2.91 -19.20 -1.11
N LEU A 69 2.69 -18.78 -2.36
CA LEU A 69 3.12 -17.46 -2.85
C LEU A 69 2.45 -16.32 -2.09
N THR A 70 1.15 -16.41 -1.80
CA THR A 70 0.45 -15.39 -0.99
C THR A 70 1.08 -15.27 0.40
N SER A 71 1.32 -16.40 1.08
CA SER A 71 1.95 -16.38 2.41
C SER A 71 3.38 -15.81 2.37
N LEU A 72 4.17 -16.15 1.35
CA LEU A 72 5.50 -15.55 1.18
C LEU A 72 5.42 -14.05 0.90
N SER A 73 4.44 -13.61 0.11
CA SER A 73 4.23 -12.19 -0.21
C SER A 73 3.84 -11.37 1.02
N GLU A 74 2.96 -11.91 1.88
CA GLU A 74 2.52 -11.26 3.12
C GLU A 74 3.67 -11.12 4.15
N ASN A 75 4.66 -12.01 4.09
CA ASN A 75 5.85 -11.98 4.94
C ASN A 75 7.02 -11.17 4.35
N GLU A 76 6.95 -10.79 3.07
CA GLU A 76 7.99 -10.01 2.41
C GLU A 76 7.94 -8.55 2.88
N ARG A 77 9.08 -8.05 3.39
CA ARG A 77 9.23 -6.66 3.85
C ARG A 77 10.41 -5.93 3.20
N ASP A 78 11.35 -6.65 2.61
CA ASP A 78 12.63 -6.09 2.16
C ASP A 78 12.58 -5.49 0.75
N SER A 79 11.66 -5.96 -0.10
CA SER A 79 11.58 -5.52 -1.50
C SER A 79 10.14 -5.51 -1.99
N ILE A 80 9.65 -4.31 -2.33
CA ILE A 80 8.34 -4.13 -2.95
C ILE A 80 8.25 -4.84 -4.31
N THR A 81 9.30 -4.78 -5.13
CA THR A 81 9.31 -5.43 -6.45
C THR A 81 9.16 -6.94 -6.32
N LYS A 82 9.82 -7.54 -5.32
CA LYS A 82 9.70 -8.97 -5.02
C LYS A 82 8.30 -9.30 -4.54
N GLN A 83 7.74 -8.51 -3.62
CA GLN A 83 6.38 -8.68 -3.13
C GLN A 83 5.34 -8.61 -4.26
N LYS A 84 5.42 -7.60 -5.13
CA LYS A 84 4.57 -7.43 -6.32
C LYS A 84 4.64 -8.62 -7.26
N THR A 85 5.85 -9.11 -7.52
CA THR A 85 6.09 -10.27 -8.38
C THR A 85 5.45 -11.52 -7.79
N MET A 86 5.60 -11.75 -6.49
CA MET A 86 5.02 -12.91 -5.82
C MET A 86 3.48 -12.87 -5.80
N PHE A 87 2.86 -11.72 -5.51
CA PHE A 87 1.41 -11.56 -5.60
C PHE A 87 0.89 -11.77 -7.03
N SER A 88 1.61 -11.25 -8.03
CA SER A 88 1.26 -11.44 -9.44
C SER A 88 1.34 -12.92 -9.84
N PHE A 89 2.37 -13.64 -9.39
CA PHE A 89 2.45 -15.09 -9.61
C PHE A 89 1.38 -15.86 -8.85
N ALA A 90 1.03 -15.46 -7.62
CA ALA A 90 -0.07 -16.09 -6.88
C ALA A 90 -1.40 -15.96 -7.65
N LYS A 91 -1.67 -14.77 -8.21
CA LYS A 91 -2.84 -14.50 -9.06
C LYS A 91 -2.85 -15.39 -10.30
N LEU A 92 -1.72 -15.46 -11.02
CA LEU A 92 -1.58 -16.30 -12.22
C LEU A 92 -1.73 -17.79 -11.90
N ALA A 93 -1.14 -18.27 -10.81
CA ALA A 93 -1.26 -19.65 -10.37
C ALA A 93 -2.71 -20.01 -10.03
N LYS A 94 -3.44 -19.12 -9.35
CA LYS A 94 -4.87 -19.32 -9.08
C LYS A 94 -5.70 -19.34 -10.36
N LEU A 95 -5.43 -18.44 -11.31
CA LEU A 95 -6.11 -18.40 -12.60
C LEU A 95 -5.84 -19.64 -13.47
N ALA A 96 -4.66 -20.25 -13.34
CA ALA A 96 -4.31 -21.48 -14.05
C ALA A 96 -5.04 -22.73 -13.54
N ALA A 97 -5.50 -22.72 -12.28
CA ALA A 97 -6.32 -23.78 -11.68
C ALA A 97 -7.56 -23.19 -11.00
N PRO A 98 -8.55 -22.70 -11.80
CA PRO A 98 -9.71 -22.02 -11.25
C PRO A 98 -10.65 -23.03 -10.58
N ASN A 99 -10.98 -22.75 -9.32
CA ASN A 99 -12.03 -23.43 -8.58
C ASN A 99 -13.24 -22.49 -8.49
N ALA A 100 -14.41 -22.92 -8.96
CA ALA A 100 -15.58 -22.06 -9.17
C ALA A 100 -16.09 -21.30 -7.92
N ARG A 101 -15.71 -21.70 -6.70
CA ARG A 101 -16.15 -21.07 -5.45
C ARG A 101 -15.14 -20.11 -4.82
N ASP A 102 -13.85 -20.34 -5.03
CA ASP A 102 -12.79 -19.66 -4.26
C ASP A 102 -11.89 -18.77 -5.12
N THR A 103 -12.18 -18.66 -6.42
CA THR A 103 -11.29 -17.94 -7.37
C THR A 103 -11.52 -16.44 -7.29
N GLU A 104 -12.77 -16.00 -7.37
CA GLU A 104 -13.12 -14.56 -7.32
C GLU A 104 -12.68 -13.87 -6.02
N PRO A 105 -13.06 -14.34 -4.81
CA PRO A 105 -12.66 -13.65 -3.57
C PRO A 105 -11.15 -13.65 -3.35
N PHE A 106 -10.45 -14.67 -3.85
CA PHE A 106 -8.99 -14.72 -3.79
C PHE A 106 -8.35 -13.67 -4.72
N ILE A 107 -8.90 -13.50 -5.92
CA ILE A 107 -8.42 -12.50 -6.88
C ILE A 107 -8.69 -11.10 -6.34
N GLU A 108 -9.88 -10.84 -5.79
CA GLU A 108 -10.20 -9.55 -5.14
C GLU A 108 -9.23 -9.24 -4.01
N LYS A 109 -8.96 -10.21 -3.11
CA LYS A 109 -7.97 -10.05 -2.04
C LYS A 109 -6.59 -9.70 -2.59
N ILE A 110 -6.12 -10.37 -3.65
CA ILE A 110 -4.81 -10.07 -4.25
C ILE A 110 -4.82 -8.70 -4.94
N ASN A 111 -5.89 -8.34 -5.64
CA ASN A 111 -6.00 -7.04 -6.29
C ASN A 111 -5.88 -5.92 -5.25
N SER A 112 -6.61 -6.01 -4.15
CA SER A 112 -6.50 -5.07 -3.04
C SER A 112 -5.06 -4.94 -2.50
N ARG A 113 -4.29 -6.03 -2.44
CA ARG A 113 -2.86 -5.98 -2.07
C ARG A 113 -1.97 -5.37 -3.15
N LEU A 114 -2.28 -5.58 -4.43
CA LEU A 114 -1.57 -4.96 -5.56
C LEU A 114 -1.89 -3.47 -5.66
N ASP A 115 -3.08 -3.04 -5.26
CA ASP A 115 -3.47 -1.63 -5.22
C ASP A 115 -2.62 -0.88 -4.17
N LEU A 116 -2.40 -1.47 -2.98
CA LEU A 116 -1.45 -0.94 -1.99
C LEU A 116 -0.04 -0.74 -2.54
N ILE A 117 0.45 -1.72 -3.29
CA ILE A 117 1.76 -1.64 -3.94
C ILE A 117 1.79 -0.51 -4.98
N THR A 118 0.70 -0.33 -5.71
CA THR A 118 0.57 0.75 -6.70
C THR A 118 0.61 2.12 -6.00
N TYR A 119 -0.10 2.29 -4.88
CA TYR A 119 0.00 3.51 -4.08
C TYR A 119 1.43 3.78 -3.60
N GLN A 120 2.21 2.76 -3.24
CA GLN A 120 3.59 2.97 -2.84
C GLN A 120 4.49 3.35 -4.04
N GLU A 121 4.31 2.72 -5.19
CA GLU A 121 5.10 2.99 -6.41
C GLU A 121 4.84 4.38 -6.99
N GLU A 122 3.68 4.98 -6.71
CA GLU A 122 3.32 6.33 -7.14
C GLU A 122 3.93 7.44 -6.26
N ILE A 123 4.55 7.10 -5.13
CA ILE A 123 5.24 8.08 -4.28
C ILE A 123 6.53 8.53 -4.97
N PRO A 124 6.77 9.85 -5.15
CA PRO A 124 7.97 10.32 -5.82
C PRO A 124 9.26 9.96 -5.08
N ASP A 125 10.29 9.58 -5.83
CA ASP A 125 11.63 9.22 -5.30
C ASP A 125 12.22 10.31 -4.39
N TYR A 126 12.03 11.59 -4.75
CA TYR A 126 12.54 12.69 -3.94
C TYR A 126 11.91 12.76 -2.55
N VAL A 127 10.63 12.37 -2.42
CA VAL A 127 9.95 12.32 -1.12
C VAL A 127 10.54 11.18 -0.30
N LEU A 128 10.74 10.01 -0.91
CA LEU A 128 11.37 8.86 -0.27
C LEU A 128 12.79 9.18 0.24
N GLU A 129 13.58 9.90 -0.55
CA GLU A 129 14.95 10.30 -0.19
C GLU A 129 15.00 11.23 1.03
N GLN A 130 14.03 12.16 1.18
CA GLN A 130 13.98 13.06 2.35
C GLN A 130 13.84 12.29 3.66
N PHE A 131 13.11 11.17 3.65
CA PHE A 131 12.93 10.31 4.81
C PHE A 131 13.98 9.19 4.91
N GLY A 132 14.98 9.19 4.03
CA GLY A 132 16.10 8.23 4.06
C GLY A 132 15.75 6.84 3.53
N TYR A 133 14.67 6.70 2.76
CA TYR A 133 14.32 5.44 2.12
C TYR A 133 15.23 5.15 0.91
N ASN A 134 15.39 3.86 0.60
CA ASN A 134 16.14 3.41 -0.57
C ASN A 134 15.24 3.45 -1.82
N THR A 135 15.57 4.30 -2.79
CA THR A 135 14.84 4.44 -4.06
C THR A 135 15.12 3.29 -5.05
N VAL A 136 16.29 2.65 -4.96
CA VAL A 136 16.69 1.57 -5.88
C VAL A 136 16.04 0.25 -5.52
N ASN A 137 15.93 -0.05 -4.22
CA ASN A 137 15.19 -1.20 -3.72
C ASN A 137 14.35 -0.77 -2.51
N PRO A 138 13.13 -0.26 -2.76
CA PRO A 138 12.25 0.18 -1.68
C PRO A 138 11.79 -1.01 -0.85
N SER A 139 11.88 -0.87 0.47
CA SER A 139 11.22 -1.76 1.41
C SER A 139 9.70 -1.62 1.30
N VAL A 140 8.96 -2.62 1.77
CA VAL A 140 7.50 -2.56 1.81
C VAL A 140 7.05 -1.62 2.93
N LEU A 141 6.27 -0.59 2.58
CA LEU A 141 5.74 0.38 3.52
C LEU A 141 4.34 -0.03 4.01
N SER A 142 4.04 0.33 5.24
CA SER A 142 2.69 0.20 5.80
C SER A 142 1.76 1.31 5.29
N PRO A 143 0.42 1.10 5.29
CA PRO A 143 -0.54 2.14 4.93
C PRO A 143 -0.35 3.44 5.71
N LYS A 144 -0.02 3.35 7.01
CA LYS A 144 0.30 4.51 7.85
C LYS A 144 1.52 5.29 7.33
N GLU A 145 2.59 4.61 6.98
CA GLU A 145 3.80 5.26 6.43
C GLU A 145 3.50 5.92 5.10
N MET A 146 2.77 5.24 4.22
CA MET A 146 2.34 5.81 2.92
C MET A 146 1.49 7.06 3.10
N ILE A 147 0.51 7.05 4.01
CA ILE A 147 -0.30 8.24 4.32
C ILE A 147 0.58 9.41 4.75
N ASN A 148 1.54 9.16 5.65
CA ASN A 148 2.45 10.22 6.11
C ASN A 148 3.30 10.81 4.99
N LEU A 149 3.74 9.99 4.02
CA LEU A 149 4.50 10.44 2.87
C LEU A 149 3.64 11.25 1.88
N TYR A 150 2.36 10.87 1.70
CA TYR A 150 1.45 11.60 0.84
C TYR A 150 1.08 12.99 1.37
N ILE A 151 1.00 13.15 2.69
CA ILE A 151 0.60 14.41 3.34
C ILE A 151 1.77 15.25 3.85
N CYS A 152 3.02 14.85 3.61
CA CYS A 152 4.17 15.56 4.15
C CYS A 152 4.38 16.93 3.48
N GLU A 153 5.05 17.83 4.20
CA GLU A 153 5.34 19.18 3.70
C GLU A 153 6.30 19.14 2.52
N GLU A 154 7.27 18.22 2.56
CA GLU A 154 8.31 18.02 1.56
C GLU A 154 7.76 17.59 0.19
N TYR A 155 6.55 17.03 0.14
CA TYR A 155 5.86 16.74 -1.10
C TYR A 155 5.26 18.01 -1.71
N ASN A 156 6.12 18.86 -2.28
CA ASN A 156 5.74 20.19 -2.79
C ASN A 156 4.71 20.15 -3.92
N ASP A 157 4.73 19.11 -4.76
CA ASP A 157 3.80 18.96 -5.89
C ASP A 157 2.48 18.29 -5.48
N SER A 158 2.24 18.07 -4.17
CA SER A 158 1.04 17.36 -3.73
C SER A 158 -0.22 18.17 -4.05
N SER A 159 -1.13 17.51 -4.76
CA SER A 159 -2.42 18.02 -5.15
C SER A 159 -3.54 17.36 -4.35
N GLU A 160 -4.77 17.77 -4.62
CA GLU A 160 -5.98 17.15 -4.11
C GLU A 160 -6.05 15.62 -4.34
N PHE A 161 -5.39 15.11 -5.38
CA PHE A 161 -5.35 13.68 -5.69
C PHE A 161 -4.45 12.90 -4.72
N GLU A 162 -3.31 13.45 -4.30
CA GLU A 162 -2.43 12.82 -3.31
C GLU A 162 -3.12 12.68 -1.96
N PHE A 163 -3.86 13.71 -1.54
CA PHE A 163 -4.69 13.65 -0.34
C PHE A 163 -5.83 12.65 -0.48
N LYS A 164 -6.44 12.54 -1.67
CA LYS A 164 -7.45 11.50 -1.93
C LYS A 164 -6.87 10.09 -1.79
N LYS A 165 -5.66 9.84 -2.31
CA LYS A 165 -4.95 8.56 -2.10
C LYS A 165 -4.71 8.29 -0.62
N ALA A 166 -4.34 9.30 0.16
CA ALA A 166 -4.19 9.16 1.61
C ALA A 166 -5.51 8.76 2.30
N PHE A 167 -6.66 9.32 1.88
CA PHE A 167 -7.96 8.87 2.35
C PHE A 167 -8.27 7.43 1.94
N ASP A 168 -7.96 7.04 0.71
CA ASP A 168 -8.20 5.67 0.22
C ASP A 168 -7.37 4.64 0.99
N LEU A 169 -6.17 5.02 1.42
CA LEU A 169 -5.29 4.20 2.26
C LEU A 169 -5.86 3.94 3.67
N LEU A 170 -6.78 4.79 4.17
CA LEU A 170 -7.43 4.55 5.47
C LEU A 170 -8.28 3.27 5.47
N ASN A 171 -8.77 2.83 4.31
CA ASN A 171 -9.53 1.58 4.18
C ASN A 171 -8.69 0.32 4.45
N TYR A 172 -7.37 0.46 4.50
CA TYR A 172 -6.42 -0.62 4.74
C TYR A 172 -5.88 -0.64 6.17
N ILE A 173 -6.45 0.19 7.05
CA ILE A 173 -6.09 0.26 8.47
C ILE A 173 -7.20 -0.41 9.27
N ASP A 174 -6.84 -1.50 9.97
CA ASP A 174 -7.77 -2.27 10.79
C ASP A 174 -8.06 -1.61 12.15
N ASP A 175 -7.16 -0.74 12.62
CA ASP A 175 -7.27 -0.02 13.89
C ASP A 175 -8.08 1.28 13.72
N GLU A 176 -9.31 1.28 14.22
CA GLU A 176 -10.24 2.42 14.10
C GLU A 176 -9.75 3.67 14.83
N GLU A 177 -9.07 3.55 15.98
CA GLU A 177 -8.53 4.72 16.70
C GLU A 177 -7.42 5.36 15.86
N MET A 178 -6.50 4.55 15.35
CA MET A 178 -5.43 5.03 14.45
C MET A 178 -5.99 5.63 13.16
N LYS A 179 -7.07 5.06 12.63
CA LYS A 179 -7.73 5.54 11.43
C LYS A 179 -8.36 6.91 11.66
N GLU A 180 -9.00 7.15 12.80
CA GLU A 180 -9.55 8.45 13.18
C GLU A 180 -8.43 9.49 13.37
N GLU A 181 -7.35 9.13 14.05
CA GLU A 181 -6.17 10.00 14.20
C GLU A 181 -5.58 10.41 12.84
N LEU A 182 -5.40 9.45 11.93
CA LEU A 182 -4.85 9.71 10.60
C LEU A 182 -5.83 10.51 9.73
N PHE A 183 -7.13 10.25 9.84
CA PHE A 183 -8.17 11.02 9.18
C PHE A 183 -8.09 12.50 9.56
N LEU A 184 -7.99 12.81 10.86
CA LEU A 184 -7.80 14.19 11.34
C LEU A 184 -6.47 14.77 10.84
N LYS A 185 -5.41 13.98 10.86
CA LYS A 185 -4.08 14.41 10.42
C LYS A 185 -4.06 14.80 8.94
N ILE A 186 -4.71 14.05 8.06
CA ILE A 186 -4.81 14.34 6.63
C ILE A 186 -5.49 15.70 6.42
N TRP A 187 -6.61 15.95 7.10
CA TRP A 187 -7.32 17.24 7.02
C TRP A 187 -6.52 18.41 7.56
N ARG A 188 -5.83 18.24 8.69
CA ARG A 188 -4.95 19.28 9.25
C ARG A 188 -3.81 19.62 8.30
N GLN A 189 -3.19 18.62 7.68
CA GLN A 189 -2.13 18.87 6.71
C GLN A 189 -2.64 19.58 5.44
N ALA A 190 -3.85 19.26 4.97
CA ALA A 190 -4.48 19.98 3.87
C ALA A 190 -4.69 21.47 4.21
N LEU A 191 -5.11 21.77 5.45
CA LEU A 191 -5.21 23.16 5.93
C LEU A 191 -3.86 23.87 6.00
N LEU A 192 -2.82 23.20 6.49
CA LEU A 192 -1.50 23.80 6.72
C LEU A 192 -0.76 24.09 5.42
N LYS A 193 -1.04 23.35 4.34
CA LYS A 193 -0.48 23.64 3.00
C LYS A 193 -1.04 24.91 2.37
N ASP A 194 -2.23 25.33 2.78
CA ASP A 194 -2.86 26.55 2.24
C ASP A 194 -2.31 27.82 2.90
N THR A 195 -2.11 28.87 2.11
CA THR A 195 -1.76 30.20 2.64
C THR A 195 -3.01 31.00 2.95
N TRP A 196 -3.31 31.22 4.24
CA TRP A 196 -4.53 31.88 4.71
C TRP A 196 -4.44 33.40 4.88
N HIS A 197 -3.53 34.05 4.15
CA HIS A 197 -3.33 35.50 4.22
C HIS A 197 -4.10 36.24 3.11
N PHE A 198 -5.41 36.34 3.27
CA PHE A 198 -6.28 37.04 2.32
C PHE A 198 -6.49 38.49 2.73
N GLY A 199 -6.01 39.43 1.91
CA GLY A 199 -6.20 40.87 2.13
C GLY A 199 -7.57 41.39 1.68
N ASN A 200 -8.26 40.66 0.79
CA ASN A 200 -9.60 40.99 0.31
C ASN A 200 -10.53 39.78 0.51
N LEU A 201 -11.70 39.99 1.12
CA LEU A 201 -12.74 38.99 1.40
C LEU A 201 -14.03 39.24 0.59
N ASP A 202 -13.99 40.04 -0.47
CA ASP A 202 -15.17 40.41 -1.28
C ASP A 202 -15.85 39.19 -1.93
N ALA A 203 -15.08 38.14 -2.27
CA ALA A 203 -15.56 36.90 -2.89
C ALA A 203 -15.09 35.66 -2.11
N PRO A 204 -15.65 35.38 -0.91
CA PRO A 204 -15.13 34.35 -0.02
C PRO A 204 -15.22 32.96 -0.64
N LEU A 205 -16.27 32.65 -1.40
CA LEU A 205 -16.43 31.32 -2.04
C LEU A 205 -15.42 31.07 -3.16
N GLU A 206 -15.05 32.09 -3.94
CA GLU A 206 -14.03 31.94 -4.99
C GLU A 206 -12.64 31.73 -4.39
N ILE A 207 -12.36 32.42 -3.28
CA ILE A 207 -11.14 32.22 -2.50
C ILE A 207 -11.07 30.78 -1.99
N LEU A 208 -12.16 30.30 -1.38
CA LEU A 208 -12.23 28.95 -0.81
C LEU A 208 -12.03 27.87 -1.86
N ARG A 209 -12.67 27.97 -3.04
CA ARG A 209 -12.51 26.99 -4.13
C ARG A 209 -11.06 26.83 -4.60
N ASN A 210 -10.23 27.84 -4.42
CA ASN A 210 -8.83 27.80 -4.83
C ASN A 210 -7.90 27.20 -3.77
N THR A 211 -8.39 26.97 -2.55
CA THR A 211 -7.56 26.35 -1.50
C THR A 211 -7.57 24.83 -1.62
N LEU A 212 -6.45 24.20 -1.29
CA LEU A 212 -6.28 22.75 -1.31
C LEU A 212 -7.30 22.05 -0.42
N PHE A 213 -7.55 22.55 0.79
CA PHE A 213 -8.53 21.98 1.71
C PHE A 213 -9.91 21.78 1.07
N PHE A 214 -10.43 22.81 0.39
CA PHE A 214 -11.76 22.72 -0.23
C PHE A 214 -11.76 21.90 -1.52
N ARG A 215 -10.66 21.93 -2.31
CA ARG A 215 -10.53 21.03 -3.47
C ARG A 215 -10.50 19.55 -3.04
N VAL A 216 -9.82 19.24 -1.93
CA VAL A 216 -9.83 17.91 -1.33
C VAL A 216 -11.24 17.52 -0.88
N ALA A 217 -11.95 18.43 -0.20
CA ALA A 217 -13.35 18.21 0.17
C ALA A 217 -14.21 17.91 -1.04
N ASP A 218 -14.18 18.73 -2.08
CA ASP A 218 -14.98 18.53 -3.29
C ASP A 218 -14.73 17.16 -3.95
N ILE A 219 -13.47 16.69 -3.99
CA ILE A 219 -13.14 15.36 -4.55
C ILE A 219 -13.59 14.20 -3.66
N VAL A 220 -13.40 14.31 -2.34
CA VAL A 220 -13.86 13.27 -1.40
C VAL A 220 -15.38 13.12 -1.46
N ILE A 221 -16.08 14.25 -1.57
CA ILE A 221 -17.54 14.34 -1.67
C ILE A 221 -18.03 13.75 -3.00
N SER A 222 -17.48 14.21 -4.13
CA SER A 222 -17.92 13.79 -5.47
C SER A 222 -17.63 12.33 -5.81
N MET A 223 -16.61 11.72 -5.21
CA MET A 223 -16.23 10.33 -5.47
C MET A 223 -16.93 9.31 -4.56
N GLY A 224 -17.93 9.73 -3.78
CA GLY A 224 -18.83 8.81 -3.08
C GLY A 224 -18.19 8.05 -1.91
N ALA A 225 -17.15 8.60 -1.28
CA ALA A 225 -16.72 8.11 0.03
C ALA A 225 -17.87 8.30 1.04
N ASP A 226 -18.15 7.33 1.90
CA ASP A 226 -19.36 7.29 2.75
C ASP A 226 -19.63 8.63 3.49
N VAL A 227 -20.81 9.22 3.24
CA VAL A 227 -21.14 10.64 3.50
C VAL A 227 -21.22 11.00 4.99
N ASN A 228 -21.33 10.01 5.88
CA ASN A 228 -21.55 10.23 7.32
C ASN A 228 -20.28 10.45 8.16
N GLY A 229 -19.12 10.69 7.53
CA GLY A 229 -17.84 10.95 8.23
C GLY A 229 -16.86 11.85 7.47
N GLN A 230 -17.31 12.61 6.46
CA GLN A 230 -16.41 13.18 5.45
C GLN A 230 -15.59 14.39 5.88
N LEU A 231 -16.08 15.22 6.80
CA LEU A 231 -15.34 16.38 7.32
C LEU A 231 -15.35 16.35 8.84
N PRO A 232 -14.18 16.52 9.49
CA PRO A 232 -14.12 16.59 10.93
C PRO A 232 -14.83 17.87 11.41
N PRO A 233 -15.46 17.83 12.60
CA PRO A 233 -16.00 19.03 13.23
C PRO A 233 -14.93 20.12 13.31
N ILE A 234 -15.32 21.37 13.01
CA ILE A 234 -14.39 22.51 13.01
C ILE A 234 -13.65 22.62 14.35
N ASP A 235 -14.35 22.39 15.46
CA ASP A 235 -13.75 22.48 16.79
C ASP A 235 -12.60 21.47 16.97
N ILE A 236 -12.82 20.20 16.60
CA ILE A 236 -11.82 19.12 16.66
C ILE A 236 -10.67 19.36 15.67
N LEU A 237 -10.98 19.89 14.48
CA LEU A 237 -9.96 20.20 13.48
C LEU A 237 -9.00 21.27 13.99
N LEU A 238 -9.53 22.29 14.67
CA LEU A 238 -8.77 23.42 15.19
C LEU A 238 -8.12 23.17 16.55
N GLU A 239 -8.43 22.08 17.26
CA GLU A 239 -7.90 21.74 18.60
C GLU A 239 -6.38 21.52 18.66
N ASP A 240 -5.75 21.21 17.53
CA ASP A 240 -4.32 20.92 17.46
C ASP A 240 -3.44 22.17 17.61
N SER A 241 -2.32 22.03 18.33
CA SER A 241 -1.36 23.12 18.51
C SER A 241 -0.70 23.56 17.21
N SER A 242 -0.60 22.70 16.20
CA SER A 242 -0.08 23.06 14.88
C SER A 242 -0.93 24.10 14.15
N VAL A 243 -2.22 24.24 14.51
CA VAL A 243 -3.17 25.16 13.86
C VAL A 243 -3.44 26.39 14.73
N GLU A 244 -2.71 26.57 15.84
CA GLU A 244 -2.95 27.66 16.81
C GLU A 244 -2.81 29.06 16.17
N ASP A 245 -1.79 29.25 15.32
CA ASP A 245 -1.58 30.52 14.61
C ASP A 245 -2.72 30.83 13.62
N LEU A 246 -3.24 29.81 12.95
CA LEU A 246 -4.38 29.94 12.04
C LEU A 246 -5.68 30.21 12.83
N ARG A 247 -5.89 29.55 13.96
CA ARG A 247 -7.04 29.76 14.85
C ARG A 247 -7.14 31.22 15.31
N ASN A 248 -6.01 31.88 15.55
CA ASN A 248 -5.96 33.29 15.97
C ASN A 248 -6.29 34.27 14.82
N ASN A 249 -6.28 33.82 13.57
CA ASN A 249 -6.64 34.62 12.40
C ASN A 249 -8.16 34.65 12.19
N LYS A 250 -8.79 35.80 12.44
CA LYS A 250 -10.24 36.00 12.28
C LYS A 250 -10.72 35.80 10.84
N ALA A 251 -9.92 36.16 9.84
CA ALA A 251 -10.29 35.98 8.44
C ALA A 251 -10.32 34.50 8.06
N PHE A 252 -9.35 33.72 8.54
CA PHE A 252 -9.32 32.27 8.39
C PHE A 252 -10.56 31.61 9.01
N VAL A 253 -10.85 31.89 10.27
CA VAL A 253 -12.01 31.28 10.96
C VAL A 253 -13.33 31.64 10.28
N TYR A 254 -13.46 32.87 9.78
CA TYR A 254 -14.63 33.27 9.00
C TYR A 254 -14.76 32.47 7.69
N LEU A 255 -13.67 32.37 6.92
CA LEU A 255 -13.64 31.61 5.66
C LEU A 255 -13.93 30.13 5.89
N LEU A 256 -13.31 29.52 6.90
CA LEU A 256 -13.52 28.11 7.23
C LEU A 256 -14.99 27.83 7.57
N LYS A 257 -15.59 28.64 8.45
CA LYS A 257 -17.03 28.53 8.78
C LYS A 257 -17.93 28.70 7.56
N THR A 258 -17.64 29.72 6.73
CA THR A 258 -18.40 29.99 5.49
C THR A 258 -18.33 28.80 4.52
N GLY A 259 -17.14 28.18 4.38
CA GLY A 259 -16.95 27.03 3.52
C GLY A 259 -17.65 25.77 4.03
N TYR A 260 -17.57 25.50 5.34
CA TYR A 260 -18.30 24.40 5.97
C TYR A 260 -19.82 24.54 5.79
N GLU A 261 -20.37 25.75 5.98
CA GLU A 261 -21.79 26.01 5.73
C GLU A 261 -22.15 25.78 4.25
N HIS A 262 -21.25 26.15 3.32
CA HIS A 262 -21.48 25.93 1.91
C HIS A 262 -21.53 24.44 1.57
N ILE A 263 -20.55 23.66 2.02
CA ILE A 263 -20.49 22.21 1.83
C ILE A 263 -21.74 21.54 2.42
N GLN A 264 -22.15 21.91 3.62
CA GLN A 264 -23.36 21.38 4.23
C GLN A 264 -24.61 21.66 3.39
N ARG A 265 -24.70 22.85 2.77
CA ARG A 265 -25.83 23.19 1.90
C ARG A 265 -25.81 22.44 0.57
N THR A 266 -24.66 22.21 -0.03
CA THR A 266 -24.56 21.37 -1.24
C THR A 266 -24.94 19.93 -0.92
N MET A 267 -24.47 19.38 0.19
CA MET A 267 -24.82 18.03 0.66
C MET A 267 -26.30 17.82 0.96
N LEU A 268 -27.01 18.86 1.42
CA LEU A 268 -28.44 18.79 1.71
C LEU A 268 -29.32 18.86 0.45
N ASN A 269 -28.75 19.30 -0.67
CA ASN A 269 -29.47 19.53 -1.92
C ASN A 269 -29.28 18.42 -2.97
N ASP A 270 -28.36 17.47 -2.74
CA ASP A 270 -28.15 16.25 -3.53
C ASP A 270 -28.84 15.04 -2.86
#